data_AF-A0A933IXB6-F1
#
_entry.id   AF-A0A933IXB6-F1
#
_cell.length_a   1.000
_cell.length_b   1.000
_cell.length_c   1.000
_cell.angle_alpha   90.00
_cell.angle_beta   90.00
_cell.angle_gamma   90.00
#
_symmetry.space_group_name_H-M   'P 1'
#
loop_
_entity.id
_entity.type
_entity.pdbx_description
1 polymer ?
#
loop_
_entity_poly.entity_id
_entity_poly.type
_entity_poly.pdbx_seq_one_letter_code
_entity_poly.pdbx_strand_id
1 'polypeptide(L)'
;MKNTVNVPAGGQVEAEVYADVAKPDMAVGPSRFTLPGLWAGIQDKIYAESQETMKYNQKVKYIIGQSDIDNAVNQLKNDLLANAKNEVGQAYKDYAQALFAVDNNSVSQEIDGKVGEEKEKFNIKMKTMVAVVAFNDEEVYSQTKDNVAATLADDKEISKFDKADISYVLENFNISRGTAIVKIDFIAQATLKDGAKAVKKNNLAGLSYDQVKTYLNSLPEVAGYQIKFFPSFVKKAPNLADRIEVEIKK
;
A
#
# COMPACT_ATOMS: atom_id res chain seq x y z
N MET A 1 -32.51 1.02 -51.02
CA MET A 1 -32.85 2.42 -51.38
C MET A 1 -33.93 2.90 -50.42
N LYS A 2 -33.86 4.14 -49.92
CA LYS A 2 -34.88 4.63 -48.98
C LYS A 2 -36.22 4.97 -49.64
N ASN A 3 -36.21 5.39 -50.91
CA ASN A 3 -37.39 5.79 -51.68
C ASN A 3 -37.34 5.21 -53.09
N THR A 4 -38.50 5.10 -53.74
CA THR A 4 -38.62 4.80 -55.18
C THR A 4 -38.11 5.98 -55.99
N VAL A 5 -37.24 5.72 -56.96
CA VAL A 5 -36.68 6.74 -57.85
C VAL A 5 -37.03 6.39 -59.30
N ASN A 6 -37.54 7.37 -60.04
CA ASN A 6 -37.85 7.20 -61.46
C ASN A 6 -36.71 7.78 -62.31
N VAL A 7 -36.10 6.94 -63.16
CA VAL A 7 -34.96 7.34 -64.01
C VAL A 7 -35.45 7.45 -65.45
N PRO A 8 -35.39 8.63 -66.10
CA PRO A 8 -35.76 8.76 -67.50
C PRO A 8 -34.80 7.96 -68.39
N ALA A 9 -35.27 7.51 -69.56
CA ALA A 9 -34.47 6.75 -70.50
C ALA A 9 -33.19 7.52 -70.88
N GLY A 10 -32.03 6.89 -70.72
CA GLY A 10 -30.71 7.50 -70.99
C GLY A 10 -30.25 8.53 -69.94
N GLY A 11 -30.99 8.72 -68.85
CA GLY A 11 -30.64 9.63 -67.77
C GLY A 11 -29.94 8.95 -66.59
N GLN A 12 -29.44 9.79 -65.69
CA GLN A 12 -28.91 9.41 -64.39
C GLN A 12 -29.64 10.21 -63.30
N VAL A 13 -29.80 9.61 -62.13
CA VAL A 13 -30.37 10.26 -60.95
C VAL A 13 -29.57 9.88 -59.72
N GLU A 14 -29.43 10.82 -58.80
CA GLU A 14 -28.83 10.55 -57.49
C GLU A 14 -29.89 9.97 -56.55
N ALA A 15 -29.53 8.92 -55.83
CA ALA A 15 -30.44 8.22 -54.93
C ALA A 15 -29.73 7.86 -53.63
N GLU A 16 -30.44 8.02 -52.50
CA GLU A 16 -29.94 7.57 -51.20
C GLU A 16 -30.03 6.05 -51.06
N VAL A 17 -28.87 5.43 -50.79
CA VAL A 17 -28.73 4.01 -50.51
C VAL A 17 -28.29 3.77 -49.07
N TYR A 18 -28.62 2.60 -48.54
CA TYR A 18 -28.20 2.15 -47.21
C TYR A 18 -27.88 0.66 -47.27
N ALA A 19 -26.96 0.22 -46.43
CA ALA A 19 -26.64 -1.19 -46.29
C ALA A 19 -27.78 -1.93 -45.58
N ASP A 20 -28.06 -3.16 -46.03
CA ASP A 20 -29.06 -4.03 -45.41
C ASP A 20 -28.74 -4.33 -43.93
N VAL A 21 -27.45 -4.37 -43.60
CA VAL A 21 -26.95 -4.53 -42.23
C VAL A 21 -25.97 -3.42 -41.89
N ALA A 22 -26.16 -2.73 -40.77
CA ALA A 22 -25.23 -1.72 -40.27
C ALA A 22 -24.02 -2.40 -39.60
N LYS A 23 -23.03 -2.81 -40.39
CA LYS A 23 -21.75 -3.35 -39.93
C LYS A 23 -20.58 -2.53 -40.46
N PRO A 24 -19.43 -2.49 -39.75
CA PRO A 24 -18.21 -1.83 -40.24
C PRO A 24 -17.81 -2.30 -41.64
N ASP A 25 -17.94 -3.59 -41.93
CA ASP A 25 -17.59 -4.19 -43.23
C ASP A 25 -18.48 -3.72 -44.39
N MET A 26 -19.63 -3.09 -44.08
CA MET A 26 -20.53 -2.51 -45.08
C MET A 26 -20.19 -1.05 -45.41
N ALA A 27 -19.15 -0.49 -44.78
CA ALA A 27 -18.52 0.77 -45.18
C ALA A 27 -17.66 0.58 -46.45
N VAL A 28 -18.29 0.13 -47.53
CA VAL A 28 -17.62 -0.15 -48.80
C VAL A 28 -17.18 1.14 -49.49
N GLY A 29 -16.01 1.11 -50.12
CA GLY A 29 -15.51 2.22 -50.95
C GLY A 29 -16.35 2.45 -52.21
N PRO A 30 -15.96 3.43 -53.05
CA PRO A 30 -16.59 3.67 -54.33
C PRO A 30 -16.64 2.39 -55.16
N SER A 31 -17.84 1.98 -55.56
CA SER A 31 -18.03 0.74 -56.30
C SER A 31 -19.30 0.77 -57.15
N ARG A 32 -19.39 -0.17 -58.08
CA ARG A 32 -20.54 -0.37 -58.95
C ARG A 32 -21.44 -1.48 -58.40
N PHE A 33 -22.73 -1.20 -58.34
CA PHE A 33 -23.76 -2.09 -57.86
C PHE A 33 -24.63 -2.58 -59.03
N THR A 34 -24.91 -3.88 -59.05
CA THR A 34 -25.89 -4.48 -59.96
C THR A 34 -27.28 -4.42 -59.32
N LEU A 35 -28.31 -4.36 -60.15
CA LEU A 35 -29.70 -4.40 -59.72
C LEU A 35 -30.23 -5.84 -59.90
N PRO A 36 -30.37 -6.65 -58.81
CA PRO A 36 -30.67 -8.08 -58.93
C PRO A 36 -32.00 -8.39 -59.63
N GLY A 37 -32.92 -7.43 -59.67
CA GLY A 37 -34.21 -7.54 -60.37
C GLY A 37 -34.15 -7.29 -61.89
N LEU A 38 -32.99 -6.94 -62.45
CA LEU A 38 -32.80 -6.77 -63.90
C LEU A 38 -32.14 -8.01 -64.51
N TRP A 39 -32.50 -8.35 -65.75
CA TRP A 39 -31.83 -9.41 -66.49
C TRP A 39 -30.34 -9.08 -66.72
N ALA A 40 -29.47 -10.07 -66.56
CA ALA A 40 -28.02 -9.95 -66.73
C ALA A 40 -27.58 -9.22 -68.02
N GLY A 41 -28.29 -9.40 -69.14
CA GLY A 41 -27.96 -8.77 -70.43
C GLY A 41 -28.17 -7.25 -70.49
N ILE A 42 -28.70 -6.63 -69.43
CA ILE A 42 -28.90 -5.18 -69.31
C ILE A 42 -28.26 -4.58 -68.05
N GLN A 43 -27.67 -5.37 -67.16
CA GLN A 43 -27.00 -4.88 -65.93
C GLN A 43 -25.66 -4.17 -66.23
N ASP A 44 -25.09 -4.41 -67.41
CA ASP A 44 -23.96 -3.67 -67.96
C ASP A 44 -24.35 -2.24 -68.39
N LYS A 45 -25.63 -2.02 -68.71
CA LYS A 45 -26.19 -0.73 -69.17
C LYS A 45 -26.97 0.02 -68.10
N ILE A 46 -27.61 -0.70 -67.18
CA ILE A 46 -28.40 -0.14 -66.08
C ILE A 46 -27.79 -0.62 -64.76
N TYR A 47 -27.12 0.30 -64.07
CA TYR A 47 -26.41 0.03 -62.83
C TYR A 47 -26.49 1.23 -61.90
N ALA A 48 -26.16 1.00 -60.63
CA ALA A 48 -25.89 2.07 -59.69
C ALA A 48 -24.39 2.13 -59.41
N GLU A 49 -23.90 3.32 -59.09
CA GLU A 49 -22.50 3.54 -58.78
C GLU A 49 -22.42 4.47 -57.57
N SER A 50 -21.58 4.12 -56.60
CA SER A 50 -21.22 5.04 -55.51
C SER A 50 -19.88 5.67 -55.84
N GLN A 51 -19.85 7.00 -55.86
CA GLN A 51 -18.62 7.78 -56.03
C GLN A 51 -17.89 8.03 -54.69
N GLU A 52 -18.60 7.84 -53.57
CA GLU A 52 -18.07 8.04 -52.22
C GLU A 52 -18.07 6.73 -51.41
N THR A 53 -17.20 6.67 -50.39
CA THR A 53 -17.19 5.58 -49.41
C THR A 53 -18.42 5.65 -48.52
N MET A 54 -19.13 4.53 -48.38
CA MET A 54 -20.24 4.41 -47.43
C MET A 54 -19.72 4.57 -45.99
N LYS A 55 -20.35 5.43 -45.19
CA LYS A 55 -19.94 5.68 -43.81
C LYS A 55 -20.70 4.80 -42.84
N TYR A 56 -19.98 3.98 -42.07
CA TYR A 56 -20.52 3.30 -40.90
C TYR A 56 -20.42 4.22 -39.67
N ASN A 57 -21.54 4.43 -38.98
CA ASN A 57 -21.58 5.20 -37.73
C ASN A 57 -22.11 4.31 -36.61
N GLN A 58 -21.39 4.25 -35.50
CA GLN A 58 -21.85 3.58 -34.27
C GLN A 58 -22.13 4.63 -33.19
N LYS A 59 -23.25 4.45 -32.46
CA LYS A 59 -23.50 5.19 -31.23
C LYS A 59 -23.04 4.34 -30.04
N VAL A 60 -21.95 4.75 -29.41
CA VAL A 60 -21.51 4.16 -28.14
C VAL A 60 -22.31 4.80 -27.02
N LYS A 61 -22.81 3.97 -26.10
CA LYS A 61 -23.49 4.43 -24.89
C LYS A 61 -22.59 4.14 -23.70
N TYR A 62 -22.24 5.19 -22.97
CA TYR A 62 -21.50 5.07 -21.72
C TYR A 62 -22.51 5.00 -20.57
N ILE A 63 -22.26 4.10 -19.62
CA ILE A 63 -23.13 3.90 -18.47
C ILE A 63 -22.26 3.98 -17.22
N ILE A 64 -22.73 4.69 -16.20
CA ILE A 64 -22.03 4.77 -14.92
C ILE A 64 -22.10 3.41 -14.22
N GLY A 65 -20.95 2.77 -14.02
CA GLY A 65 -20.81 1.56 -13.22
C GLY A 65 -20.57 1.87 -11.74
N GLN A 66 -20.94 0.94 -10.85
CA GLN A 66 -20.61 1.06 -9.43
C GLN A 66 -19.09 1.10 -9.21
N SER A 67 -18.34 0.30 -9.97
CA SER A 67 -16.87 0.29 -9.93
C SER A 67 -16.27 1.64 -10.28
N ASP A 68 -16.90 2.41 -11.19
CA ASP A 68 -16.40 3.72 -11.59
C ASP A 68 -16.55 4.72 -10.44
N ILE A 69 -17.69 4.67 -9.74
CA ILE A 69 -17.94 5.48 -8.54
C ILE A 69 -16.95 5.10 -7.44
N ASP A 70 -16.80 3.81 -7.14
CA ASP A 70 -15.93 3.33 -6.06
C ASP A 70 -14.47 3.71 -6.30
N ASN A 71 -13.99 3.54 -7.53
CA ASN A 71 -12.64 3.93 -7.93
C ASN A 71 -12.43 5.44 -7.82
N ALA A 72 -13.39 6.24 -8.29
CA ALA A 72 -13.31 7.70 -8.21
C ALA A 72 -13.34 8.19 -6.75
N VAL A 73 -14.18 7.60 -5.88
CA VAL A 73 -14.22 7.93 -4.45
C VAL A 73 -12.89 7.57 -3.76
N ASN A 74 -12.34 6.38 -4.02
CA ASN A 74 -11.06 5.96 -3.45
C ASN A 74 -9.90 6.85 -3.92
N GLN A 75 -9.89 7.21 -5.20
CA GLN A 75 -8.91 8.14 -5.74
C GLN A 75 -9.04 9.52 -5.07
N LEU A 76 -10.25 10.07 -4.96
CA LEU A 76 -10.48 11.34 -4.28
C LEU A 76 -10.05 11.30 -2.81
N LYS A 77 -10.20 10.17 -2.10
CA LYS A 77 -9.72 10.05 -0.70
C LYS A 77 -8.21 10.17 -0.63
N ASN A 78 -7.50 9.51 -1.55
CA ASN A 78 -6.05 9.58 -1.61
C ASN A 78 -5.56 10.99 -2.00
N ASP A 79 -6.24 11.64 -2.95
CA ASP A 79 -5.92 13.00 -3.39
C ASP A 79 -6.18 14.02 -2.27
N LEU A 80 -7.30 13.91 -1.55
CA LEU A 80 -7.57 14.76 -0.38
C LEU A 80 -6.53 14.56 0.72
N LEU A 81 -6.11 13.32 0.98
CA LEU A 81 -5.05 13.04 1.96
C LEU A 81 -3.70 13.63 1.52
N ALA A 82 -3.35 13.54 0.24
CA ALA A 82 -2.13 14.12 -0.31
C ALA A 82 -2.15 15.66 -0.25
N ASN A 83 -3.29 16.28 -0.59
CA ASN A 83 -3.49 17.72 -0.49
C ASN A 83 -3.39 18.19 0.96
N ALA A 84 -4.03 17.49 1.89
CA ALA A 84 -3.93 17.79 3.32
C ALA A 84 -2.48 17.69 3.81
N LYS A 85 -1.71 16.67 3.40
CA LYS A 85 -0.29 16.57 3.72
C LYS A 85 0.52 17.77 3.21
N ASN A 86 0.24 18.24 2.01
CA ASN A 86 0.95 19.38 1.41
C ASN A 86 0.60 20.72 2.08
N GLU A 87 -0.69 20.94 2.35
CA GLU A 87 -1.19 22.18 2.96
C GLU A 87 -0.82 22.26 4.44
N VAL A 88 -1.04 21.17 5.17
CA VAL A 88 -0.90 21.10 6.62
C VAL A 88 0.53 20.78 7.03
N GLY A 89 1.30 20.10 6.18
CA GLY A 89 2.73 19.81 6.43
C GLY A 89 3.57 21.07 6.66
N GLN A 90 3.12 22.25 6.20
CA GLN A 90 3.74 23.54 6.50
C GLN A 90 3.43 24.06 7.91
N ALA A 91 2.21 23.83 8.39
CA ALA A 91 1.74 24.33 9.68
C ALA A 91 2.34 23.56 10.88
N TYR A 92 2.76 22.31 10.67
CA TYR A 92 3.31 21.44 11.72
C TYR A 92 4.79 21.09 11.49
N LYS A 93 5.53 21.92 10.75
CA LYS A 93 6.96 21.71 10.46
C LYS A 93 7.85 21.61 11.69
N ASP A 94 7.43 22.23 12.78
CA ASP A 94 8.19 22.25 14.03
C ASP A 94 8.09 20.92 14.80
N TYR A 95 7.20 20.01 14.37
CA TYR A 95 7.09 18.67 14.91
C TYR A 95 7.91 17.68 14.09
N ALA A 96 8.62 16.78 14.78
CA ALA A 96 9.45 15.77 14.14
C ALA A 96 8.63 14.73 13.34
N GLN A 97 7.40 14.43 13.79
CA GLN A 97 6.52 13.45 13.15
C GLN A 97 5.10 14.02 12.97
N ALA A 98 4.47 13.66 11.84
CA ALA A 98 3.09 13.99 11.55
C ALA A 98 2.39 12.81 10.87
N LEU A 99 1.32 12.31 11.51
CA LEU A 99 0.47 11.24 10.99
C LEU A 99 -0.86 11.82 10.51
N PHE A 100 -1.39 11.26 9.43
CA PHE A 100 -2.58 11.78 8.75
C PHE A 100 -3.59 10.65 8.54
N ALA A 101 -4.85 10.91 8.83
CA ALA A 101 -5.94 9.98 8.51
C ALA A 101 -7.21 10.74 8.11
N VAL A 102 -7.94 10.17 7.16
CA VAL A 102 -9.26 10.68 6.77
C VAL A 102 -10.28 10.26 7.82
N ASP A 103 -11.08 11.20 8.31
CA ASP A 103 -12.24 10.88 9.15
C ASP A 103 -13.39 10.37 8.27
N ASN A 104 -13.51 9.04 8.19
CA ASN A 104 -14.55 8.39 7.41
C ASN A 104 -15.97 8.77 7.86
N ASN A 105 -16.18 9.24 9.10
CA ASN A 105 -17.50 9.68 9.58
C ASN A 105 -17.87 11.09 9.09
N SER A 106 -16.88 11.87 8.64
CA SER A 106 -17.08 13.24 8.15
C SER A 106 -17.24 13.32 6.62
N VAL A 107 -17.17 12.18 5.93
CA VAL A 107 -17.24 12.12 4.48
C VAL A 107 -18.64 12.50 3.99
N SER A 108 -18.71 13.59 3.25
CA SER A 108 -19.90 14.04 2.52
C SER A 108 -19.59 14.01 1.03
N GLN A 109 -20.42 13.32 0.25
CA GLN A 109 -20.24 13.18 -1.20
C GLN A 109 -21.50 13.58 -1.97
N GLU A 110 -21.30 14.28 -3.08
CA GLU A 110 -22.33 14.61 -4.06
C GLU A 110 -21.89 14.03 -5.40
N ILE A 111 -22.72 13.16 -5.98
CA ILE A 111 -22.45 12.50 -7.26
C ILE A 111 -23.46 13.03 -8.26
N ASP A 112 -22.97 13.60 -9.36
CA ASP A 112 -23.79 14.05 -10.49
C ASP A 112 -24.06 12.85 -11.43
N GLY A 113 -24.90 11.94 -10.95
CA GLY A 113 -25.39 10.78 -11.67
C GLY A 113 -25.65 9.59 -10.77
N LYS A 114 -26.24 8.53 -11.31
CA LYS A 114 -26.46 7.26 -10.61
C LYS A 114 -26.01 6.06 -11.42
N VAL A 115 -25.76 4.95 -10.74
CA VAL A 115 -25.44 3.67 -11.39
C VAL A 115 -26.52 3.31 -12.41
N GLY A 116 -26.10 2.92 -13.61
CA GLY A 116 -27.00 2.59 -14.72
C GLY A 116 -27.48 3.79 -15.54
N GLU A 117 -27.12 5.02 -15.17
CA GLU A 117 -27.42 6.21 -15.96
C GLU A 117 -26.51 6.29 -17.20
N GLU A 118 -27.10 6.58 -18.36
CA GLU A 118 -26.36 6.77 -19.62
C GLU A 118 -25.69 8.15 -19.60
N LYS A 119 -24.42 8.19 -19.24
CA LYS A 119 -23.63 9.42 -19.11
C LYS A 119 -22.16 9.13 -19.41
N GLU A 120 -21.56 9.91 -20.31
CA GLU A 120 -20.14 9.78 -20.69
C GLU A 120 -19.20 10.23 -19.58
N LYS A 121 -19.58 11.30 -18.87
CA LYS A 121 -18.78 11.89 -17.79
C LYS A 121 -19.70 12.28 -16.65
N PHE A 122 -19.26 12.03 -15.43
CA PHE A 122 -19.98 12.43 -14.22
C PHE A 122 -18.99 13.11 -13.27
N ASN A 123 -19.52 13.93 -12.37
CA ASN A 123 -18.72 14.65 -11.39
C ASN A 123 -19.00 14.09 -10.00
N ILE A 124 -17.94 13.92 -9.20
CA ILE A 124 -18.05 13.66 -7.78
C ILE A 124 -17.44 14.83 -7.03
N LYS A 125 -18.19 15.42 -6.10
CA LYS A 125 -17.67 16.36 -5.11
C LYS A 125 -17.60 15.64 -3.78
N MET A 126 -16.46 15.69 -3.13
CA MET A 126 -16.26 15.09 -1.81
C MET A 126 -15.70 16.13 -0.84
N LYS A 127 -16.24 16.14 0.37
CA LYS A 127 -15.73 16.90 1.53
C LYS A 127 -15.49 15.93 2.67
N THR A 128 -14.37 16.09 3.37
CA THR A 128 -14.02 15.28 4.53
C THR A 128 -13.11 16.08 5.44
N MET A 129 -13.12 15.76 6.73
CA MET A 129 -12.10 16.16 7.67
C MET A 129 -10.91 15.21 7.56
N VAL A 130 -9.71 15.76 7.74
CA VAL A 130 -8.46 15.01 7.87
C VAL A 130 -7.92 15.28 9.27
N ALA A 131 -7.75 14.22 10.05
CA ALA A 131 -7.09 14.28 11.34
C ALA A 131 -5.58 14.34 11.12
N VAL A 132 -4.93 15.27 11.83
CA VAL A 132 -3.47 15.44 11.83
C VAL A 132 -2.98 15.26 13.25
N VAL A 133 -2.10 14.29 13.45
CA VAL A 133 -1.47 13.99 14.74
C VAL A 133 0.01 14.29 14.60
N ALA A 134 0.40 15.49 15.06
CA ALA A 134 1.77 15.96 15.05
C ALA A 134 2.38 15.89 16.45
N PHE A 135 3.58 15.34 16.57
CA PHE A 135 4.26 15.17 17.86
C PHE A 135 5.78 15.17 17.70
N ASN A 136 6.47 15.49 18.80
CA ASN A 136 7.92 15.38 18.88
C ASN A 136 8.30 13.95 19.25
N ASP A 137 9.07 13.29 18.39
CA ASP A 137 9.47 11.91 18.61
C ASP A 137 10.54 11.72 19.69
N GLU A 138 11.16 12.80 20.16
CA GLU A 138 12.18 12.73 21.22
C GLU A 138 11.60 12.26 22.55
N GLU A 139 10.46 12.84 22.93
CA GLU A 139 9.76 12.47 24.17
C GLU A 139 9.21 11.05 24.07
N VAL A 140 8.63 10.72 22.90
CA VAL A 140 8.13 9.37 22.61
C VAL A 140 9.28 8.34 22.66
N TYR A 141 10.43 8.67 22.08
CA TYR A 141 11.63 7.82 22.11
C TYR A 141 12.10 7.57 23.54
N SER A 142 12.22 8.62 24.36
CA SER A 142 12.67 8.49 25.75
C SER A 142 11.70 7.64 26.57
N GLN A 143 10.40 7.96 26.51
CA GLN A 143 9.38 7.20 27.23
C GLN A 143 9.31 5.74 26.78
N THR A 144 9.44 5.49 25.48
CA THR A 144 9.47 4.11 24.94
C THR A 144 10.69 3.36 25.46
N LYS A 145 11.88 3.99 25.44
CA LYS A 145 13.10 3.39 25.97
C LYS A 145 13.00 3.05 27.45
N ASP A 146 12.45 3.97 28.25
CA ASP A 146 12.27 3.78 29.69
C ASP A 146 11.24 2.68 29.99
N ASN A 147 10.13 2.66 29.26
CA ASN A 147 9.11 1.59 29.37
C ASN A 147 9.69 0.23 29.01
N VAL A 148 10.47 0.14 27.92
CA VAL A 148 11.15 -1.11 27.54
C VAL A 148 12.13 -1.54 28.63
N ALA A 149 12.97 -0.62 29.13
CA ALA A 149 13.93 -0.92 30.18
C ALA A 149 13.25 -1.44 31.46
N ALA A 150 12.07 -0.91 31.81
CA ALA A 150 11.29 -1.35 32.97
C ALA A 150 10.66 -2.75 32.80
N THR A 151 10.52 -3.24 31.56
CA THR A 151 10.02 -4.60 31.28
C THR A 151 11.13 -5.66 31.24
N LEU A 152 12.40 -5.25 31.20
CA LEU A 152 13.53 -6.17 31.22
C LEU A 152 13.71 -6.79 32.62
N ALA A 153 14.26 -8.01 32.65
CA ALA A 153 14.71 -8.60 33.90
C ALA A 153 15.83 -7.75 34.53
N ASP A 154 15.93 -7.79 35.88
CA ASP A 154 16.88 -6.97 36.64
C ASP A 154 18.34 -7.12 36.20
N ASP A 155 18.72 -8.27 35.64
CA ASP A 155 20.06 -8.62 35.17
C ASP A 155 20.33 -8.23 33.71
N LYS A 156 19.37 -7.62 33.02
CA LYS A 156 19.48 -7.18 31.62
C LYS A 156 19.40 -5.67 31.47
N GLU A 157 20.04 -5.16 30.44
CA GLU A 157 19.99 -3.76 30.01
C GLU A 157 19.85 -3.67 28.49
N ILE A 158 19.36 -2.53 28.02
CA ILE A 158 19.27 -2.24 26.59
C ILE A 158 20.69 -1.96 26.07
N SER A 159 21.18 -2.79 25.14
CA SER A 159 22.45 -2.58 24.44
C SER A 159 22.31 -1.69 23.21
N LYS A 160 21.16 -1.75 22.52
CA LYS A 160 20.90 -0.97 21.31
C LYS A 160 19.43 -0.61 21.19
N PHE A 161 19.14 0.66 20.90
CA PHE A 161 17.80 1.18 20.68
C PHE A 161 17.87 2.45 19.80
N ASP A 162 17.65 2.29 18.51
CA ASP A 162 17.83 3.36 17.52
C ASP A 162 16.48 3.97 17.12
N LYS A 163 16.43 5.31 17.00
CA LYS A 163 15.23 6.01 16.48
C LYS A 163 14.82 5.52 15.09
N ALA A 164 15.80 5.12 14.26
CA ALA A 164 15.55 4.63 12.90
C ALA A 164 14.77 3.30 12.86
N ASP A 165 14.78 2.54 13.96
CA ASP A 165 14.05 1.29 14.09
C ASP A 165 12.63 1.49 14.65
N ILE A 166 12.22 2.74 14.91
CA ILE A 166 10.88 3.08 15.41
C ILE A 166 9.99 3.48 14.25
N SER A 167 8.80 2.88 14.21
CA SER A 167 7.74 3.25 13.29
C SER A 167 6.46 3.59 14.04
N TYR A 168 5.73 4.56 13.49
CA TYR A 168 4.51 5.10 14.09
C TYR A 168 3.32 4.83 13.19
N VAL A 169 2.26 4.28 13.77
CA VAL A 169 1.00 4.02 13.07
C VAL A 169 -0.13 4.66 13.85
N LEU A 170 -0.92 5.49 13.17
CA LEU A 170 -2.13 6.04 13.78
C LEU A 170 -3.20 4.94 13.84
N GLU A 171 -3.47 4.43 15.03
CA GLU A 171 -4.43 3.34 15.25
C GLU A 171 -5.86 3.87 15.36
N ASN A 172 -6.04 4.95 16.12
CA ASN A 172 -7.35 5.55 16.31
C ASN A 172 -7.23 7.04 16.64
N PHE A 173 -8.30 7.81 16.40
CA PHE A 173 -8.39 9.21 16.79
C PHE A 173 -9.84 9.61 17.08
N ASN A 174 -10.00 10.66 17.88
CA ASN A 174 -11.28 11.30 18.16
C ASN A 174 -11.09 12.81 18.06
N ILE A 175 -11.58 13.38 16.96
CA ILE A 175 -11.46 14.82 16.67
C ILE A 175 -12.16 15.65 17.75
N SER A 176 -13.38 15.25 18.16
CA SER A 176 -14.17 15.97 19.15
C SER A 176 -13.51 16.06 20.53
N ARG A 177 -12.75 15.02 20.91
CA ARG A 177 -12.00 14.97 22.17
C ARG A 177 -10.56 15.48 22.04
N GLY A 178 -10.06 15.68 20.82
CA GLY A 178 -8.67 16.04 20.57
C GLY A 178 -7.67 14.94 20.99
N THR A 179 -8.07 13.66 20.93
CA THR A 179 -7.23 12.54 21.38
C THR A 179 -6.91 11.59 20.23
N ALA A 180 -5.70 11.02 20.23
CA ALA A 180 -5.28 9.99 19.28
C ALA A 180 -4.54 8.86 20.00
N ILE A 181 -4.62 7.65 19.43
CA ILE A 181 -3.85 6.48 19.82
C ILE A 181 -2.86 6.20 18.70
N VAL A 182 -1.58 6.35 19.01
CA VAL A 182 -0.48 6.04 18.10
C VAL A 182 0.16 4.74 18.57
N LYS A 183 0.14 3.73 17.70
CA LYS A 183 0.87 2.50 17.89
C LYS A 183 2.34 2.72 17.51
N ILE A 184 3.23 2.26 18.37
CA ILE A 184 4.68 2.36 18.19
C ILE A 184 5.21 0.94 18.01
N ASP A 185 5.82 0.67 16.86
CA ASP A 185 6.53 -0.58 16.59
C ASP A 185 8.03 -0.26 16.58
N PHE A 186 8.84 -1.03 17.33
CA PHE A 186 10.27 -0.78 17.50
C PHE A 186 11.09 -2.07 17.62
N ILE A 187 12.40 -1.96 17.41
CA ILE A 187 13.36 -3.04 17.67
C ILE A 187 14.34 -2.59 18.76
N ALA A 188 14.50 -3.40 19.80
CA ALA A 188 15.46 -3.19 20.87
C ALA A 188 16.34 -4.42 21.05
N GLN A 189 17.63 -4.22 21.27
CA GLN A 189 18.55 -5.30 21.68
C GLN A 189 18.84 -5.17 23.16
N ALA A 190 18.79 -6.30 23.86
CA ALA A 190 19.15 -6.39 25.27
C ALA A 190 20.41 -7.23 25.44
N THR A 191 21.20 -6.88 26.45
CA THR A 191 22.38 -7.62 26.90
C THR A 191 22.34 -7.77 28.42
N LEU A 192 23.24 -8.60 28.96
CA LEU A 192 23.41 -8.69 30.41
C LEU A 192 24.10 -7.44 30.96
N LYS A 193 23.61 -6.95 32.10
CA LYS A 193 24.26 -5.86 32.85
C LYS A 193 25.66 -6.27 33.30
N ASP A 194 26.53 -5.29 33.44
CA ASP A 194 27.82 -5.50 34.08
C ASP A 194 27.62 -5.94 35.53
N GLY A 195 28.19 -7.09 35.90
CA GLY A 195 27.99 -7.71 37.21
C GLY A 195 26.73 -8.58 37.34
N ALA A 196 25.96 -8.78 36.26
CA ALA A 196 24.89 -9.78 36.23
C ALA A 196 25.44 -11.16 36.61
N LYS A 197 24.77 -11.85 37.55
CA LYS A 197 25.18 -13.19 38.00
C LYS A 197 24.66 -14.27 37.05
N ALA A 198 24.88 -14.12 35.74
CA ALA A 198 24.53 -15.15 34.74
C ALA A 198 25.22 -16.48 35.08
N VAL A 199 26.45 -16.39 35.60
CA VAL A 199 27.22 -17.52 36.14
C VAL A 199 27.25 -17.42 37.67
N LYS A 200 26.51 -18.31 38.34
CA LYS A 200 26.53 -18.38 39.81
C LYS A 200 27.83 -19.05 40.27
N LYS A 201 28.72 -18.30 40.93
CA LYS A 201 30.01 -18.81 41.45
C LYS A 201 29.87 -20.08 42.29
N ASN A 202 28.79 -20.21 43.07
CA ASN A 202 28.50 -21.41 43.88
C ASN A 202 28.32 -22.67 43.04
N ASN A 203 27.84 -22.54 41.80
CA ASN A 203 27.66 -23.68 40.89
C ASN A 203 28.99 -24.12 40.26
N LEU A 204 30.05 -23.31 40.37
CA LEU A 204 31.38 -23.62 39.86
C LEU A 204 32.28 -24.25 40.92
N ALA A 205 31.94 -24.12 42.20
CA ALA A 205 32.78 -24.55 43.31
C ALA A 205 33.08 -26.06 43.25
N GLY A 206 34.36 -26.43 43.34
CA GLY A 206 34.80 -27.82 43.33
C GLY A 206 34.73 -28.55 41.97
N LEU A 207 34.19 -27.92 40.92
CA LEU A 207 34.09 -28.51 39.59
C LEU A 207 35.45 -28.65 38.92
N SER A 208 35.66 -29.73 38.16
CA SER A 208 36.81 -29.88 37.27
C SER A 208 36.69 -28.97 36.05
N TYR A 209 37.79 -28.80 35.31
CA TYR A 209 37.79 -28.06 34.05
C TYR A 209 36.65 -28.50 33.11
N ASP A 210 36.50 -29.80 32.87
CA ASP A 210 35.46 -30.34 31.98
C ASP A 210 34.05 -30.11 32.54
N GLN A 211 33.86 -30.20 33.85
CA GLN A 211 32.57 -29.94 34.49
C GLN A 211 32.19 -28.46 34.40
N VAL A 212 33.13 -27.54 34.61
CA VAL A 212 32.92 -26.09 34.39
C VAL A 212 32.55 -25.85 32.93
N LYS A 213 33.27 -26.47 31.99
CA LYS A 213 33.00 -26.37 30.56
C LYS A 213 31.57 -26.82 30.22
N THR A 214 31.14 -27.97 30.74
CA THR A 214 29.77 -28.50 30.56
C THR A 214 28.73 -27.56 31.14
N TYR A 215 28.95 -27.02 32.34
CA TYR A 215 28.02 -26.07 32.96
C TYR A 215 27.90 -24.77 32.15
N LEU A 216 29.02 -24.17 31.72
CA LEU A 216 28.99 -22.94 30.92
C LEU A 216 28.34 -23.16 29.55
N ASN A 217 28.59 -24.31 28.90
CA ASN A 217 27.90 -24.68 27.67
C ASN A 217 26.39 -24.91 27.84
N SER A 218 25.93 -25.26 29.05
CA SER A 218 24.50 -25.42 29.31
C SER A 218 23.76 -24.09 29.48
N LEU A 219 24.49 -22.98 29.64
CA LEU A 219 23.91 -21.65 29.78
C LEU A 219 23.73 -21.03 28.39
N PRO A 220 22.49 -20.87 27.89
CA PRO A 220 22.23 -20.29 26.57
C PRO A 220 22.68 -18.82 26.48
N GLU A 221 22.86 -18.15 27.61
CA GLU A 221 23.31 -16.76 27.72
C GLU A 221 24.84 -16.60 27.52
N VAL A 222 25.60 -17.72 27.49
CA VAL A 222 27.06 -17.71 27.34
C VAL A 222 27.45 -18.06 25.90
N ALA A 223 27.76 -17.04 25.10
CA ALA A 223 28.23 -17.23 23.72
C ALA A 223 29.65 -17.79 23.62
N GLY A 224 30.49 -17.51 24.63
CA GLY A 224 31.87 -17.97 24.70
C GLY A 224 32.49 -17.69 26.06
N TYR A 225 33.57 -18.40 26.40
CA TYR A 225 34.23 -18.25 27.69
C TYR A 225 35.72 -18.58 27.61
N GLN A 226 36.48 -18.02 28.56
CA GLN A 226 37.87 -18.39 28.80
C GLN A 226 38.00 -18.84 30.26
N ILE A 227 38.41 -20.10 30.47
CA ILE A 227 38.64 -20.64 31.81
C ILE A 227 40.14 -20.57 32.12
N LYS A 228 40.48 -19.93 33.23
CA LYS A 228 41.86 -19.86 33.74
C LYS A 228 41.90 -20.40 35.17
N PHE A 229 42.72 -21.40 35.41
CA PHE A 229 43.02 -21.89 36.76
C PHE A 229 44.33 -21.26 37.24
N PHE A 230 44.31 -20.68 38.44
CA PHE A 230 45.49 -20.12 39.07
C PHE A 230 45.68 -20.71 40.47
N PRO A 231 46.86 -21.27 40.78
CA PRO A 231 47.99 -21.52 39.86
C PRO A 231 47.65 -22.54 38.76
N SER A 232 48.40 -22.53 37.66
CA SER A 232 48.09 -23.33 36.44
C SER A 232 48.08 -24.85 36.64
N PHE A 233 48.68 -25.36 37.72
CA PHE A 233 48.68 -26.79 38.06
C PHE A 233 47.37 -27.28 38.70
N VAL A 234 46.46 -26.37 39.07
CA VAL A 234 45.19 -26.71 39.71
C VAL A 234 44.21 -27.27 38.68
N LYS A 235 43.63 -28.44 38.97
CA LYS A 235 42.70 -29.16 38.06
C LYS A 235 41.22 -28.95 38.36
N LYS A 236 40.89 -28.29 39.48
CA LYS A 236 39.52 -28.09 39.98
C LYS A 236 39.35 -26.69 40.56
N ALA A 237 38.14 -26.15 40.46
CA ALA A 237 37.81 -24.87 41.05
C ALA A 237 37.90 -24.94 42.59
N PRO A 238 38.30 -23.86 43.28
CA PRO A 238 38.22 -23.79 44.73
C PRO A 238 36.81 -24.11 45.23
N ASN A 239 36.70 -24.75 46.41
CA ASN A 239 35.41 -25.01 47.04
C ASN A 239 34.75 -23.74 47.59
N LEU A 240 35.52 -22.69 47.83
CA LEU A 240 35.02 -21.39 48.28
C LEU A 240 34.73 -20.52 47.06
N ALA A 241 33.46 -20.21 46.84
CA ALA A 241 32.99 -19.36 45.74
C ALA A 241 33.66 -17.97 45.72
N ASP A 242 34.05 -17.44 46.86
CA ASP A 242 34.74 -16.14 46.97
C ASP A 242 36.12 -16.15 46.28
N ARG A 243 36.72 -17.33 46.08
CA ARG A 243 37.98 -17.50 45.35
C ARG A 243 37.78 -17.72 43.86
N ILE A 244 36.55 -17.59 43.36
CA ILE A 244 36.20 -17.70 41.95
C ILE A 244 35.86 -16.30 41.46
N GLU A 245 36.57 -15.85 40.43
CA GLU A 245 36.31 -14.60 39.75
C GLU A 245 35.59 -14.86 38.43
N VAL A 246 34.54 -14.11 38.17
CA VAL A 246 33.77 -14.17 36.91
C VAL A 246 33.69 -12.75 36.39
N GLU A 247 34.31 -12.52 35.25
CA GLU A 247 34.23 -11.27 34.51
C GLU A 247 33.40 -11.50 33.25
N ILE A 248 32.41 -10.64 33.02
CA ILE A 248 31.66 -10.62 31.78
C ILE A 248 32.38 -9.67 30.82
N LYS A 249 32.72 -10.16 29.61
CA LYS A 249 33.29 -9.34 28.54
C LYS A 249 32.27 -9.18 27.43
N LYS A 250 32.00 -7.92 27.06
CA LYS A 250 31.10 -7.51 25.97
C LYS A 250 31.86 -7.50 24.64
#